data_AF-A0A2K3K746-F1
#
_entry.id   AF-A0A2K3K746-F1
#
_cell.length_a   1.000
_cell.length_b   1.000
_cell.length_c   1.000
_cell.angle_alpha   90.00
_cell.angle_beta   90.00
_cell.angle_gamma   90.00
#
_symmetry.space_group_name_H-M   'P 1'
#
loop_
_entity.id
_entity.type
_entity.pdbx_description
1 polymer ?
#
loop_
_entity_poly.entity_id
_entity_poly.type
_entity_poly.pdbx_seq_one_letter_code
_entity_poly.pdbx_strand_id
1 'polypeptide(L)' 'MEVVYAWAKGSKFYEIMEITQVFEGSLIRAIRRLEEVLQQLIEAAKSIGETELEEKFEEAVSKIKRDIVFAASLYL' A
#
# COMPACT_ATOMS: atom_id res chain seq x y z
N MET A 1 -6.79 4.73 -9.13
CA MET A 1 -6.94 5.17 -7.72
C MET A 1 -7.91 4.27 -6.97
N GLU A 2 -9.05 3.92 -7.56
CA GLU A 2 -10.07 3.02 -7.00
C GLU A 2 -9.53 1.64 -6.57
N VAL A 3 -8.64 1.02 -7.35
CA VAL A 3 -8.03 -0.28 -7.05
C VAL A 3 -7.30 -0.30 -5.70
N VAL A 4 -6.46 0.70 -5.45
CA VAL A 4 -5.68 0.81 -4.20
C VAL A 4 -6.61 1.10 -3.02
N TYR A 5 -7.65 1.89 -3.24
CA TYR A 5 -8.64 2.18 -2.22
C TYR A 5 -9.47 0.94 -1.83
N ALA A 6 -9.91 0.15 -2.83
CA ALA A 6 -10.58 -1.13 -2.61
C ALA A 6 -9.65 -2.12 -1.87
N TRP A 7 -8.35 -2.13 -2.21
CA TRP A 7 -7.35 -2.91 -1.49
C TRP A 7 -7.20 -2.49 -0.02
N ALA A 8 -7.08 -1.19 0.24
CA ALA A 8 -6.98 -0.66 1.61
C ALA A 8 -8.27 -0.90 2.44
N LYS A 9 -9.42 -1.09 1.78
CA LYS A 9 -10.69 -1.47 2.41
C LYS A 9 -10.83 -2.98 2.72
N GLY A 10 -9.86 -3.80 2.34
CA GLY A 10 -9.89 -5.24 2.63
C GLY A 10 -10.46 -6.12 1.51
N SER A 11 -10.67 -5.59 0.30
CA SER A 11 -11.14 -6.41 -0.84
C SER A 11 -10.12 -7.49 -1.19
N LYS A 12 -10.57 -8.65 -1.67
CA LYS A 12 -9.66 -9.73 -2.06
C LYS A 12 -8.91 -9.38 -3.34
N PHE A 13 -7.73 -9.99 -3.54
CA PHE A 13 -6.89 -9.65 -4.68
C PHE A 13 -7.58 -9.95 -6.03
N TYR A 14 -8.36 -11.04 -6.15
CA TYR A 14 -9.08 -11.33 -7.40
C TYR A 14 -10.18 -10.28 -7.69
N GLU A 15 -10.86 -9.76 -6.67
CA GLU A 15 -11.93 -8.76 -6.82
C GLU A 15 -11.35 -7.43 -7.35
N ILE A 16 -10.18 -7.03 -6.84
CA ILE A 16 -9.51 -5.82 -7.34
C ILE A 16 -8.92 -5.98 -8.74
N MET A 17 -8.72 -7.22 -9.20
CA MET A 17 -8.26 -7.49 -10.56
C MET A 17 -9.40 -7.41 -11.58
N GLU A 18 -10.66 -7.60 -11.18
CA GLU A 18 -11.82 -7.45 -12.07
C GLU A 18 -12.11 -5.98 -12.44
N ILE A 19 -11.67 -5.03 -11.60
CA ILE A 19 -11.89 -3.59 -11.80
C ILE A 19 -10.76 -2.89 -12.56
N THR A 20 -9.70 -3.61 -12.96
CA THR A 20 -8.54 -3.04 -13.63
C THR A 20 -8.06 -3.91 -14.80
N GLN A 21 -7.49 -3.29 -15.82
CA GLN A 21 -6.88 -3.98 -16.96
C GLN A 21 -5.35 -4.10 -16.84
N VAL A 22 -4.79 -3.69 -15.70
CA VAL A 22 -3.34 -3.73 -15.43
C VAL A 22 -2.95 -5.14 -14.99
N PHE A 23 -1.80 -5.64 -15.48
CA PHE A 23 -1.24 -6.92 -15.03
C PHE A 23 -0.98 -6.97 -13.52
N GLU A 24 -1.20 -8.13 -12.91
CA GLU A 24 -1.11 -8.40 -11.48
C GLU A 24 0.26 -7.97 -10.92
N GLY A 25 1.34 -8.38 -11.58
CA GLY A 25 2.69 -8.05 -11.15
C GLY A 25 3.00 -6.55 -11.22
N SER A 26 2.39 -5.83 -12.16
CA SER A 26 2.51 -4.37 -12.25
C SER A 26 1.73 -3.68 -11.15
N LEU A 27 0.55 -4.19 -10.80
CA LEU A 27 -0.22 -3.70 -9.66
C LEU A 27 0.51 -3.94 -8.33
N ILE A 28 1.05 -5.14 -8.11
CA ILE A 28 1.83 -5.48 -6.92
C ILE A 28 3.03 -4.54 -6.77
N ARG A 29 3.81 -4.31 -7.84
CA ARG A 29 4.92 -3.36 -7.82
C ARG A 29 4.47 -1.93 -7.51
N ALA A 30 3.33 -1.50 -8.06
CA ALA A 30 2.79 -0.17 -7.79
C ALA A 30 2.36 0.01 -6.33
N ILE A 31 1.72 -1.00 -5.72
CA ILE A 31 1.31 -0.96 -4.30
C ILE A 31 2.54 -0.97 -3.38
N ARG A 32 3.57 -1.78 -3.69
CA ARG A 32 4.83 -1.77 -2.93
C ARG A 32 5.53 -0.42 -3.00
N ARG A 33 5.62 0.18 -4.19
CA ARG A 33 6.18 1.53 -4.35
C ARG A 33 5.36 2.58 -3.60
N LEU A 34 4.04 2.43 -3.53
CA LEU A 34 3.19 3.32 -2.75
C LEU A 34 3.48 3.19 -1.24
N GLU A 35 3.72 1.98 -0.73
CA GLU A 35 4.11 1.78 0.68
C GLU A 35 5.45 2.45 0.99
N GLU A 36 6.44 2.34 0.10
CA GLU A 36 7.73 3.04 0.24
C GLU A 36 7.54 4.57 0.30
N VAL A 37 6.65 5.13 -0.52
CA VAL A 37 6.33 6.57 -0.49
C VAL A 37 5.65 6.95 0.82
N LEU A 38 4.71 6.13 1.33
CA LEU A 38 4.09 6.38 2.63
C LEU A 38 5.11 6.37 3.77
N GLN A 39 6.08 5.46 3.72
CA GLN A 39 7.16 5.41 4.71
C GLN A 39 8.00 6.69 4.70
N GLN A 40 8.32 7.23 3.52
CA GLN A 40 9.02 8.50 3.38
C GLN A 40 8.18 9.68 3.90
N LEU A 41 6.87 9.64 3.69
CA LEU A 41 5.95 10.67 4.19
C LEU A 41 5.80 10.63 5.72
N ILE A 42 5.86 9.46 6.34
CA ILE A 42 5.91 9.31 7.81
C ILE A 42 7.15 10.03 8.36
N GLU A 43 8.33 9.77 7.79
CA GLU A 43 9.58 10.42 8.22
C GLU A 43 9.55 11.94 8.01
N ALA A 44 8.95 12.40 6.89
CA ALA A 44 8.78 13.81 6.61
C ALA A 44 7.81 14.48 7.60
N ALA A 45 6.66 13.87 7.87
CA ALA A 45 5.67 14.39 8.83
C ALA A 45 6.28 14.50 10.23
N LYS A 46 7.01 13.48 10.65
CA LYS A 46 7.74 13.46 11.93
C LYS A 46 8.78 14.57 12.02
N SER A 47 9.52 14.83 10.93
CA SER A 47 10.53 15.90 10.88
C SER A 47 9.92 17.30 10.96
N ILE A 48 8.69 17.47 10.46
CA ILE A 48 7.94 18.74 10.54
C ILE A 48 7.27 18.89 11.92
N GLY A 49 6.97 17.78 12.61
CA GLY A 49 6.23 17.75 13.86
C GLY A 49 4.71 17.64 13.70
N GLU A 50 4.24 17.20 12.53
CA GLU A 50 2.82 17.00 12.21
C GLU A 50 2.36 15.59 12.58
N THR A 51 1.96 15.40 13.83
CA THR A 51 1.61 14.09 14.40
C THR A 51 0.33 13.49 13.78
N GLU A 52 -0.66 14.31 13.43
CA GLU A 52 -1.89 13.81 12.81
C GLU A 52 -1.63 13.20 11.41
N LEU A 53 -0.68 13.77 10.66
CA LEU A 53 -0.28 13.24 9.36
C LEU A 53 0.55 11.97 9.51
N GLU A 54 1.47 11.93 10.48
CA GLU A 54 2.24 10.74 10.83
C GLU A 54 1.30 9.55 11.11
N GLU A 55 0.35 9.71 12.04
CA GLU A 55 -0.63 8.67 12.40
C GLU A 55 -1.47 8.22 11.20
N LYS A 56 -1.93 9.15 10.36
CA LYS A 56 -2.70 8.82 9.15
C LYS A 56 -1.89 8.00 8.15
N PHE A 57 -0.61 8.31 7.97
CA PHE A 57 0.25 7.55 7.06
C PHE A 57 0.58 6.17 7.62
N GLU A 58 0.83 6.04 8.92
CA GLU A 58 1.00 4.75 9.59
C GLU A 58 -0.24 3.87 9.45
N GLU A 59 -1.43 4.44 9.66
CA GLU A 59 -2.69 3.73 9.45
C GLU A 59 -2.83 3.28 7.98
N ALA A 60 -2.50 4.13 7.02
CA ALA A 60 -2.55 3.78 5.61
C ALA A 60 -1.61 2.62 5.26
N VAL A 61 -0.37 2.61 5.78
CA VAL A 61 0.60 1.51 5.61
C VAL A 61 0.02 0.21 6.16
N SER A 62 -0.56 0.24 7.36
CA SER A 62 -1.15 -0.95 8.00
C SER A 62 -2.27 -1.59 7.16
N LYS A 63 -3.06 -0.78 6.45
CA LYS A 63 -4.18 -1.25 5.61
C LYS A 63 -3.75 -1.87 4.29
N ILE A 64 -2.64 -1.40 3.72
CA ILE A 64 -2.18 -1.89 2.41
C ILE A 64 -1.19 -3.06 2.53
N LYS A 65 -0.50 -3.19 3.67
CA LYS A 65 0.55 -4.19 3.89
C LYS A 65 0.00 -5.55 4.29
N ARG A 66 -0.55 -6.28 3.33
CA ARG A 66 -1.15 -7.61 3.56
C ARG A 66 -1.01 -8.56 2.37
N ASP A 67 -1.21 -9.85 2.65
CA ASP A 67 -1.40 -10.94 1.69
C ASP A 67 -0.36 -10.98 0.56
N ILE A 68 -0.80 -11.35 -0.65
CA ILE A 68 0.02 -11.64 -1.82
C ILE A 68 0.91 -10.46 -2.26
N VAL A 69 0.51 -9.22 -1.95
CA VAL A 69 1.29 -8.02 -2.32
C VAL A 69 2.61 -7.95 -1.55
N PHE A 70 2.65 -8.50 -0.33
CA PHE A 70 3.80 -8.51 0.58
C PHE A 70 4.25 -9.92 0.95
N ALA A 71 3.95 -10.92 0.10
CA ALA A 71 4.45 -12.26 0.27
C ALA A 71 5.98 -12.29 0.27
N ALA A 72 6.56 -13.15 1.11
CA ALA A 72 8.01 -13.28 1.23
C ALA A 72 8.64 -13.74 -0.09
N SER A 73 9.85 -13.25 -0.36
CA SER A 73 10.70 -13.78 -1.43
C SER A 73 11.00 -15.26 -1.18
N LEU A 74 11.10 -16.05 -2.26
CA LEU A 74 11.56 -17.44 -2.19
C LEU A 74 13.09 -17.55 -2.04
N TYR A 75 13.81 -16.46 -2.31
CA TYR A 75 15.23 -16.32 -2.03
C TYR A 75 15.37 -15.61 -0.69
N LEU A 76 15.72 -16.39 0.36
CA LEU A 76 16.04 -15.91 1.69
C LEU A 76 17.50 -15.45 1.75
#